data_AF-A0A151HFJ1-F1
#
_entry.id   AF-A0A151HFJ1-F1
#
_cell.length_a   1.000
_cell.length_b   1.000
_cell.length_c   1.000
_cell.angle_alpha   90.00
_cell.angle_beta   90.00
_cell.angle_gamma   90.00
#
_symmetry.space_group_name_H-M   'P 1'
#
loop_
_entity.id
_entity.type
_entity.pdbx_description
1 polymer ?
#
loop_
_entity_poly.entity_id
_entity_poly.type
_entity_poly.pdbx_seq_one_letter_code
_entity_poly.pdbx_strand_id
1 'polypeptide(L)'
;MVDTAASADSARAPGDQVRCEGCAREVKPELLCPTCVKLGIQSSYFCSQSCFKENWKKHKDVHAVFKLLQKKNQEAETSAETDLAKFNPQDRNTWRNDPHLRNFLSFSFTGELRPWPILQCMRSVPPHIQQPDYALSGVPQSELDSRRKSNVHVHSEEEIQRLRETCLLGRRALDYAHSLVKPGVTTEEIDAKVHAFIVDNGGYPSPLNYQQFPKSCCTSVNEVICHGIPDFRPLQDGDIVNIDITVFFKGMHGDLNETYCVGDNVDEDSKRLIKGAYECLMEAVKQVRESTDPALGCMYTWSERSASPCSLSTQPQLT
;
A
#
# COMPACT_ATOMS: atom_id res chain seq x y z
N MET A 1 -34.84 -20.77 -17.30
CA MET A 1 -34.91 -19.42 -17.87
C MET A 1 -33.67 -18.70 -17.40
N VAL A 2 -32.82 -18.36 -18.36
CA VAL A 2 -31.45 -17.90 -18.18
C VAL A 2 -31.50 -16.39 -18.34
N ASP A 3 -31.19 -15.62 -17.30
CA ASP A 3 -30.94 -14.19 -17.43
C ASP A 3 -29.49 -13.94 -17.00
N THR A 4 -28.63 -13.86 -18.01
CA THR A 4 -27.22 -13.48 -17.90
C THR A 4 -27.10 -11.98 -17.65
N ALA A 5 -26.29 -11.65 -16.65
CA ALA A 5 -25.92 -10.31 -16.23
C ALA A 5 -25.38 -9.44 -17.38
N ALA A 6 -25.83 -8.19 -17.41
CA ALA A 6 -25.27 -7.11 -18.20
C ALA A 6 -23.83 -6.82 -17.73
N SER A 7 -22.87 -6.82 -18.66
CA SER A 7 -21.50 -6.42 -18.38
C SER A 7 -21.43 -4.91 -18.12
N ALA A 8 -20.83 -4.52 -17.01
CA ALA A 8 -20.49 -3.14 -16.70
C ALA A 8 -19.45 -2.63 -17.71
N ASP A 9 -19.90 -1.71 -18.57
CA ASP A 9 -19.07 -0.95 -19.48
C ASP A 9 -18.42 0.19 -18.67
N SER A 10 -17.12 0.08 -18.40
CA SER A 10 -16.37 1.12 -17.68
C SER A 10 -16.17 2.33 -18.60
N ALA A 11 -17.03 3.35 -18.47
CA ALA A 11 -16.87 4.60 -19.20
C ALA A 11 -15.56 5.31 -18.77
N ARG A 12 -14.58 5.37 -19.69
CA ARG A 12 -13.31 6.11 -19.54
C ARG A 12 -13.53 7.63 -19.60
N ALA A 13 -12.67 8.38 -18.91
CA ALA A 13 -12.64 9.85 -18.93
C ALA A 13 -12.38 10.41 -20.35
N PRO A 14 -12.93 11.58 -20.70
CA PRO A 14 -12.80 12.15 -22.03
C PRO A 14 -11.42 12.83 -22.20
N GLY A 15 -10.52 12.25 -22.98
CA GLY A 15 -9.27 12.92 -23.38
C GLY A 15 -8.11 12.05 -23.86
N ASP A 16 -8.05 10.75 -23.54
CA ASP A 16 -6.93 9.91 -23.97
C ASP A 16 -7.01 9.56 -25.46
N GLN A 17 -6.10 10.11 -26.26
CA GLN A 17 -5.94 9.79 -27.68
C GLN A 17 -5.43 8.35 -27.84
N VAL A 18 -6.31 7.45 -28.28
CA VAL A 18 -5.98 6.05 -28.56
C VAL A 18 -5.33 5.94 -29.94
N ARG A 19 -4.22 5.19 -30.05
CA ARG A 19 -3.51 4.98 -31.32
C ARG A 19 -3.70 3.57 -31.87
N CYS A 20 -3.71 3.47 -33.19
CA CYS A 20 -3.80 2.21 -33.93
C CYS A 20 -2.48 1.44 -33.85
N GLU A 21 -2.54 0.18 -33.41
CA GLU A 21 -1.38 -0.72 -33.36
C GLU A 21 -0.79 -1.04 -34.74
N GLY A 22 -1.60 -0.97 -35.80
CA GLY A 22 -1.14 -1.26 -37.16
C GLY A 22 -0.43 -0.10 -37.84
N CYS A 23 -0.95 1.13 -37.70
CA CYS A 23 -0.49 2.29 -38.46
C CYS A 23 -0.19 3.55 -37.62
N ALA A 24 -0.23 3.43 -36.29
CA ALA A 24 0.05 4.49 -35.31
C ALA A 24 -0.85 5.74 -35.37
N ARG A 25 -1.85 5.78 -36.26
CA ARG A 25 -2.84 6.87 -36.35
C ARG A 25 -3.79 6.86 -35.16
N GLU A 26 -4.30 8.02 -34.79
CA GLU A 26 -5.36 8.13 -33.80
C GLU A 26 -6.63 7.41 -34.26
N VAL A 27 -7.26 6.69 -33.34
CA VAL A 27 -8.45 5.87 -33.59
C VAL A 27 -9.44 5.97 -32.44
N LYS A 28 -10.71 5.74 -32.77
CA LYS A 28 -11.71 5.43 -31.76
C LYS A 28 -11.51 4.00 -31.26
N PRO A 29 -11.72 3.72 -29.96
CA PRO A 29 -11.48 2.41 -29.35
C PRO A 29 -12.58 1.36 -29.70
N GLU A 30 -12.98 1.25 -30.96
CA GLU A 30 -14.11 0.42 -31.40
C GLU A 30 -13.69 -0.97 -31.88
N LEU A 31 -12.52 -1.08 -32.54
CA LEU A 31 -12.04 -2.34 -33.12
C LEU A 31 -10.84 -2.88 -32.35
N LEU A 32 -11.09 -3.86 -31.49
CA LEU A 32 -10.11 -4.53 -30.65
C LEU A 32 -9.63 -5.85 -31.27
N CYS A 33 -8.40 -6.26 -30.96
CA CYS A 33 -7.96 -7.62 -31.25
C CYS A 33 -8.69 -8.63 -30.33
N PRO A 34 -9.43 -9.62 -30.86
CA PRO A 34 -10.14 -10.60 -30.04
C PRO A 34 -9.21 -11.45 -29.16
N THR A 35 -7.96 -11.67 -29.60
CA THR A 35 -6.97 -12.43 -28.84
C THR A 35 -6.38 -11.60 -27.70
N CYS A 36 -6.09 -10.31 -27.90
CA CYS A 36 -5.68 -9.41 -26.81
C CYS A 36 -6.74 -9.35 -25.71
N VAL A 37 -8.02 -9.24 -26.09
CA VAL A 37 -9.13 -9.25 -25.12
C VAL A 37 -9.14 -10.55 -24.31
N LYS A 38 -9.00 -11.70 -24.96
CA LYS A 38 -8.93 -13.01 -24.28
C LYS A 38 -7.70 -13.17 -23.38
N LEU A 39 -6.59 -12.52 -23.72
CA LEU A 39 -5.34 -12.57 -22.94
C LEU A 39 -5.27 -11.47 -21.87
N GLY A 40 -6.27 -10.59 -21.76
CA GLY A 40 -6.26 -9.46 -20.82
C GLY A 40 -5.26 -8.35 -21.19
N ILE A 41 -4.78 -8.30 -22.44
CA ILE A 41 -3.89 -7.25 -22.92
C ILE A 41 -4.73 -6.00 -23.15
N GLN A 42 -4.68 -5.04 -22.22
CA GLN A 42 -5.33 -3.75 -22.39
C GLN A 42 -4.66 -2.98 -23.53
N SER A 43 -5.46 -2.26 -24.33
CA SER A 43 -5.04 -1.26 -25.35
C SER A 43 -4.72 -1.69 -26.80
N SER A 44 -5.08 -2.90 -27.26
CA SER A 44 -4.88 -3.24 -28.68
C SER A 44 -6.02 -2.79 -29.61
N TYR A 45 -5.87 -1.62 -30.24
CA TYR A 45 -6.88 -1.02 -31.13
C TYR A 45 -6.40 -0.92 -32.59
N PHE A 46 -7.34 -1.03 -33.53
CA PHE A 46 -7.08 -0.91 -34.97
C PHE A 46 -8.04 0.08 -35.64
N CYS A 47 -7.55 0.83 -36.63
CA CYS A 47 -8.37 1.85 -37.31
C CYS A 47 -9.40 1.26 -38.29
N SER A 48 -9.19 0.02 -38.74
CA SER A 48 -10.08 -0.68 -39.67
C SER A 48 -9.77 -2.17 -39.73
N GLN A 49 -10.72 -2.96 -40.25
CA GLN A 49 -10.53 -4.39 -40.49
C GLN A 49 -9.41 -4.68 -41.50
N SER A 50 -9.23 -3.80 -42.51
CA SER A 50 -8.12 -3.92 -43.47
C SER A 50 -6.77 -3.71 -42.79
N CYS A 51 -6.65 -2.67 -41.95
CA CYS A 51 -5.43 -2.38 -41.21
C CYS A 51 -5.07 -3.52 -40.24
N PHE A 52 -6.07 -4.12 -39.58
CA PHE A 52 -5.89 -5.30 -38.75
C PHE A 52 -5.35 -6.50 -39.55
N LYS A 53 -5.96 -6.82 -40.70
CA LYS A 53 -5.55 -7.96 -41.54
C LYS A 53 -4.14 -7.80 -42.08
N GLU A 54 -3.79 -6.61 -42.57
CA GLU A 54 -2.46 -6.31 -43.12
C GLU A 54 -1.36 -6.39 -42.06
N ASN A 55 -1.66 -5.96 -40.82
CA ASN A 55 -0.68 -5.92 -39.74
C ASN A 55 -0.74 -7.13 -38.79
N TRP A 56 -1.66 -8.07 -39.03
CA TRP A 56 -1.84 -9.27 -38.20
C TRP A 56 -0.55 -10.07 -38.01
N LYS A 57 0.25 -10.21 -39.07
CA LYS A 57 1.48 -11.01 -39.04
C LYS A 57 2.51 -10.48 -38.04
N LYS A 58 2.55 -9.16 -37.83
CA LYS A 58 3.41 -8.50 -36.83
C LYS A 58 2.73 -8.48 -35.47
N HIS A 59 1.45 -8.14 -35.43
CA HIS A 59 0.70 -8.00 -34.19
C HIS A 59 0.59 -9.32 -33.40
N LYS A 60 0.46 -10.47 -34.08
CA LYS A 60 0.39 -11.77 -33.40
C LYS A 60 1.63 -12.10 -32.56
N ASP A 61 2.78 -11.49 -32.85
CA ASP A 61 4.01 -11.69 -32.10
C ASP A 61 3.89 -11.10 -30.69
N VAL A 62 3.11 -10.02 -30.52
CA VAL A 62 2.75 -9.46 -29.20
C VAL A 62 2.09 -10.51 -28.32
N HIS A 63 1.19 -11.33 -28.88
CA HIS A 63 0.56 -12.43 -28.13
C HIS A 63 1.56 -13.52 -27.73
N ALA A 64 2.50 -13.85 -28.63
CA ALA A 64 3.51 -14.85 -28.34
C ALA A 64 4.45 -14.38 -27.23
N VAL A 65 4.90 -13.11 -27.30
CA VAL A 65 5.70 -12.47 -26.26
C VAL A 65 4.94 -12.43 -24.94
N PHE A 66 3.68 -11.98 -24.93
CA PHE A 66 2.88 -11.91 -23.71
C PHE A 66 2.65 -13.28 -23.06
N LYS A 67 2.36 -14.32 -23.85
CA LYS A 67 2.25 -15.70 -23.36
C LYS A 67 3.57 -16.25 -22.79
N LEU A 68 4.70 -15.92 -23.42
CA LEU A 68 6.02 -16.29 -22.92
C LEU A 68 6.34 -15.58 -21.60
N LEU A 69 5.98 -14.30 -21.47
CA LEU A 69 6.12 -13.55 -20.23
C LEU A 69 5.24 -14.12 -19.12
N GLN A 70 3.97 -14.45 -19.41
CA GLN A 70 3.09 -15.12 -18.45
C GLN A 70 3.64 -16.46 -17.99
N LYS A 71 4.13 -17.29 -18.92
CA LYS A 71 4.72 -18.58 -18.59
C LYS A 71 5.99 -18.43 -17.74
N LYS A 72 6.87 -17.49 -18.07
CA LYS A 72 8.06 -17.18 -17.28
C LYS A 72 7.71 -16.68 -15.88
N ASN A 73 6.67 -15.86 -15.75
CA ASN A 73 6.20 -15.38 -14.45
C ASN A 73 5.65 -16.53 -13.61
N GLN A 74 4.83 -17.42 -14.19
CA GLN A 74 4.33 -18.61 -13.48
C GLN A 74 5.47 -19.55 -13.05
N GLU A 75 6.44 -19.83 -13.92
CA GLU A 75 7.60 -20.67 -13.58
C GLU A 75 8.45 -20.03 -12.47
N ALA A 76 8.69 -18.71 -12.54
CA ALA A 76 9.42 -17.97 -11.54
C ALA A 76 8.69 -17.93 -10.18
N GLU A 77 7.37 -17.74 -10.19
CA GLU A 77 6.51 -17.77 -8.99
C GLU A 77 6.59 -19.15 -8.31
N THR A 78 6.44 -20.26 -9.07
CA THR A 78 6.58 -21.61 -8.49
C THR A 78 7.98 -21.90 -7.94
N SER A 79 9.06 -21.45 -8.59
CA SER A 79 10.42 -21.63 -8.06
C SER A 79 10.67 -20.81 -6.79
N ALA A 80 10.21 -19.56 -6.77
CA ALA A 80 10.35 -18.68 -5.62
C ALA A 80 9.56 -19.20 -4.42
N GLU A 81 8.35 -19.74 -4.64
CA GLU A 81 7.53 -20.36 -3.61
C GLU A 81 8.22 -21.60 -2.99
N THR A 82 8.87 -22.44 -3.83
CA THR A 82 9.66 -23.58 -3.32
C THR A 82 10.95 -23.20 -2.58
N ASP A 83 11.55 -22.06 -2.91
CA ASP A 83 12.75 -21.56 -2.25
C ASP A 83 12.43 -20.86 -0.92
N LEU A 84 11.31 -20.12 -0.85
CA LEU A 84 10.81 -19.50 0.38
C LEU A 84 10.38 -20.53 1.43
N ALA A 85 9.77 -21.65 1.00
CA ALA A 85 9.41 -22.73 1.91
C ALA A 85 10.63 -23.37 2.62
N LYS A 86 11.83 -23.19 2.07
CA LYS A 86 13.10 -23.70 2.62
C LYS A 86 13.96 -22.59 3.23
N PHE A 87 13.50 -21.34 3.19
CA PHE A 87 14.25 -20.22 3.72
C PHE A 87 14.42 -20.36 5.22
N ASN A 88 15.67 -20.24 5.69
CA ASN A 88 15.99 -20.22 7.11
C ASN A 88 16.43 -18.79 7.51
N PRO A 89 15.62 -18.04 8.27
CA PRO A 89 15.95 -16.68 8.69
C PRO A 89 17.13 -16.61 9.68
N GLN A 90 17.66 -17.72 10.18
CA GLN A 90 18.85 -17.73 11.02
C GLN A 90 20.13 -18.05 10.25
N ASP A 91 20.04 -18.59 9.03
CA ASP A 91 21.21 -18.88 8.20
C ASP A 91 21.58 -17.70 7.29
N ARG A 92 22.43 -16.81 7.83
CA ARG A 92 22.90 -15.62 7.12
C ARG A 92 23.77 -15.90 5.90
N ASN A 93 24.21 -17.14 5.65
CA ASN A 93 24.96 -17.44 4.44
C ASN A 93 24.10 -17.28 3.18
N THR A 94 22.80 -17.60 3.30
CA THR A 94 21.83 -17.47 2.21
C THR A 94 21.52 -16.01 1.87
N TRP A 95 21.81 -15.07 2.79
CA TRP A 95 21.48 -13.65 2.64
C TRP A 95 22.42 -12.90 1.69
N ARG A 96 23.63 -13.43 1.44
CA ARG A 96 24.68 -12.72 0.68
C ARG A 96 24.26 -12.31 -0.71
N ASN A 97 23.39 -13.10 -1.34
CA ASN A 97 22.95 -12.90 -2.71
C ASN A 97 21.63 -12.12 -2.81
N ASP A 98 20.94 -11.89 -1.69
CA ASP A 98 19.68 -11.14 -1.68
C ASP A 98 19.97 -9.63 -1.46
N PRO A 99 19.51 -8.74 -2.36
CA PRO A 99 19.79 -7.31 -2.27
C PRO A 99 19.29 -6.63 -0.99
N HIS A 100 18.21 -7.14 -0.39
CA HIS A 100 17.62 -6.64 0.84
C HIS A 100 18.33 -7.23 2.06
N LEU A 101 18.48 -8.56 2.12
CA LEU A 101 19.01 -9.26 3.29
C LEU A 101 20.52 -9.07 3.48
N ARG A 102 21.28 -8.84 2.39
CA ARG A 102 22.74 -8.61 2.49
C ARG A 102 23.11 -7.42 3.38
N ASN A 103 22.20 -6.47 3.56
CA ASN A 103 22.41 -5.30 4.42
C ASN A 103 22.50 -5.68 5.91
N PHE A 104 22.03 -6.87 6.28
CA PHE A 104 21.94 -7.34 7.67
C PHE A 104 23.00 -8.38 8.05
N LEU A 105 23.94 -8.71 7.15
CA LEU A 105 24.94 -9.79 7.38
C LEU A 105 25.71 -9.62 8.69
N SER A 106 26.16 -8.40 8.99
CA SER A 106 26.89 -8.05 10.22
C SER A 106 26.03 -7.33 11.26
N PHE A 107 24.71 -7.23 11.03
CA PHE A 107 23.81 -6.52 11.93
C PHE A 107 23.46 -7.36 13.16
N SER A 108 23.47 -6.74 14.35
CA SER A 108 23.04 -7.39 15.60
C SER A 108 21.60 -7.00 15.88
N PHE A 109 20.68 -7.96 15.82
CA PHE A 109 19.26 -7.72 16.10
C PHE A 109 19.01 -7.60 17.61
N THR A 110 18.02 -6.79 17.97
CA THR A 110 17.63 -6.53 19.36
C THR A 110 16.66 -7.56 19.93
N GLY A 111 15.97 -8.30 19.06
CA GLY A 111 15.02 -9.35 19.42
C GLY A 111 15.09 -10.55 18.48
N GLU A 112 14.03 -11.36 18.46
CA GLU A 112 13.96 -12.62 17.71
C GLU A 112 13.57 -12.41 16.24
N LEU A 113 12.95 -11.29 15.90
CA LEU A 113 12.50 -11.03 14.54
C LEU A 113 13.68 -10.91 13.57
N ARG A 114 13.49 -11.41 12.35
CA ARG A 114 14.48 -11.36 11.27
C ARG A 114 13.79 -10.94 9.98
N PRO A 115 14.48 -10.17 9.10
CA PRO A 115 13.96 -9.87 7.78
C PRO A 115 13.91 -11.14 6.94
N TRP A 116 12.87 -11.23 6.13
CA TRP A 116 12.73 -12.22 5.06
C TRP A 116 13.00 -11.56 3.71
N PRO A 117 13.21 -12.35 2.63
CA PRO A 117 13.30 -11.76 1.30
C PRO A 117 12.05 -10.93 0.99
N ILE A 118 12.21 -9.93 0.15
CA ILE A 118 11.11 -9.09 -0.35
C ILE A 118 10.97 -9.28 -1.86
N LEU A 119 9.79 -9.00 -2.42
CA LEU A 119 9.73 -8.79 -3.87
C LEU A 119 10.62 -7.61 -4.25
N GLN A 120 11.61 -7.86 -5.10
CA GLN A 120 12.64 -6.90 -5.51
C GLN A 120 12.10 -5.82 -6.46
N CYS A 121 11.03 -6.13 -7.19
CA CYS A 121 10.37 -5.18 -8.07
C CYS A 121 9.19 -4.53 -7.33
N MET A 122 9.14 -3.20 -7.36
CA MET A 122 7.98 -2.44 -6.90
C MET A 122 6.76 -2.78 -7.75
N ARG A 123 5.59 -2.88 -7.12
CA ARG A 123 4.33 -3.16 -7.81
C ARG A 123 3.96 -1.97 -8.71
N SER A 124 3.53 -2.27 -9.94
CA SER A 124 3.20 -1.23 -10.92
C SER A 124 1.88 -0.54 -10.61
N VAL A 125 1.86 0.78 -10.69
CA VAL A 125 0.62 1.57 -10.64
C VAL A 125 0.20 1.96 -12.07
N PRO A 126 -1.07 1.78 -12.47
CA PRO A 126 -1.55 2.17 -13.80
C PRO A 126 -1.34 3.67 -14.11
N PRO A 127 -1.02 4.06 -15.35
CA PRO A 127 -0.72 5.46 -15.70
C PRO A 127 -1.86 6.46 -15.50
N HIS A 128 -3.10 5.98 -15.41
CA HIS A 128 -4.27 6.84 -15.21
C HIS A 128 -4.48 7.24 -13.74
N ILE A 129 -3.78 6.60 -12.80
CA ILE A 129 -3.81 6.96 -11.38
C ILE A 129 -2.96 8.23 -11.19
N GLN A 130 -3.52 9.22 -10.52
CA GLN A 130 -2.76 10.43 -10.17
C GLN A 130 -1.62 10.06 -9.22
N GLN A 131 -0.40 10.52 -9.53
CA GLN A 131 0.79 10.18 -8.75
C GLN A 131 1.34 11.41 -8.01
N PRO A 132 1.92 11.24 -6.81
CA PRO A 132 2.68 12.29 -6.14
C PRO A 132 3.98 12.60 -6.88
N ASP A 133 4.63 13.73 -6.56
CA ASP A 133 5.84 14.21 -7.24
C ASP A 133 7.05 13.27 -7.12
N TYR A 134 7.07 12.44 -6.08
CA TYR A 134 8.13 11.47 -5.81
C TYR A 134 7.90 10.09 -6.45
N ALA A 135 6.74 9.80 -7.06
CA ALA A 135 6.41 8.44 -7.48
C ALA A 135 7.44 7.82 -8.43
N LEU A 136 8.08 8.64 -9.27
CA LEU A 136 9.14 8.19 -10.19
C LEU A 136 10.54 8.28 -9.56
N SER A 137 10.89 9.42 -8.96
CA SER A 137 12.26 9.73 -8.51
C SER A 137 12.58 9.19 -7.12
N GLY A 138 11.55 8.91 -6.33
CA GLY A 138 11.60 8.69 -4.89
C GLY A 138 11.96 9.92 -4.07
N VAL A 139 11.97 11.11 -4.66
CA VAL A 139 12.37 12.36 -4.02
C VAL A 139 11.16 13.31 -3.91
N PRO A 140 10.65 13.60 -2.69
CA PRO A 140 9.48 14.46 -2.49
C PRO A 140 9.87 15.94 -2.59
N GLN A 141 9.97 16.46 -3.81
CA GLN A 141 10.50 17.80 -4.07
C GLN A 141 9.69 18.91 -3.38
N SER A 142 8.35 18.80 -3.41
CA SER A 142 7.44 19.74 -2.74
C SER A 142 7.66 19.81 -1.22
N GLU A 143 8.00 18.69 -0.59
CA GLU A 143 8.39 18.65 0.82
C GLU A 143 9.77 19.28 1.04
N LEU A 144 10.75 18.97 0.18
CA LEU A 144 12.09 19.56 0.26
C LEU A 144 12.06 21.09 0.18
N ASP A 145 11.21 21.63 -0.69
CA ASP A 145 11.03 23.06 -0.89
C ASP A 145 10.33 23.75 0.30
N SER A 146 9.64 22.98 1.16
CA SER A 146 8.91 23.49 2.33
C SER A 146 9.63 23.29 3.67
N ARG A 147 10.73 22.52 3.74
CA ARG A 147 11.44 22.15 5.00
C ARG A 147 11.79 23.28 5.97
N ARG A 148 11.95 24.51 5.49
CA ARG A 148 12.35 25.67 6.32
C ARG A 148 11.18 26.55 6.73
N LYS A 149 9.97 26.20 6.31
CA LYS A 149 8.78 26.99 6.60
C LYS A 149 8.14 26.49 7.89
N SER A 150 7.80 27.41 8.78
CA SER A 150 7.03 27.14 9.99
C SER A 150 5.53 27.39 9.82
N ASN A 151 5.09 27.86 8.65
CA ASN A 151 3.68 28.12 8.40
C ASN A 151 2.92 26.81 8.15
N VAL A 152 1.91 26.55 8.97
CA VAL A 152 0.97 25.45 8.75
C VAL A 152 -0.02 25.88 7.67
N HIS A 153 -0.26 25.02 6.68
CA HIS A 153 -1.23 25.30 5.62
C HIS A 153 -2.65 25.28 6.18
N VAL A 154 -3.41 26.34 5.90
CA VAL A 154 -4.83 26.41 6.24
C VAL A 154 -5.62 25.98 5.01
N HIS A 155 -6.24 24.82 5.10
CA HIS A 155 -6.98 24.24 3.98
C HIS A 155 -8.25 25.04 3.65
N SER A 156 -8.54 25.18 2.36
CA SER A 156 -9.84 25.67 1.89
C SER A 156 -10.95 24.60 2.08
N GLU A 157 -12.22 24.97 1.98
CA GLU A 157 -13.32 23.99 2.10
C GLU A 157 -13.23 22.88 1.02
N GLU A 158 -12.79 23.24 -0.20
CA GLU A 158 -12.57 22.26 -1.27
C GLU A 158 -11.44 21.29 -0.92
N GLU A 159 -10.34 21.79 -0.36
CA GLU A 159 -9.23 20.97 0.09
C GLU A 159 -9.65 20.05 1.24
N ILE A 160 -10.42 20.56 2.20
CA ILE A 160 -10.98 19.78 3.30
C ILE A 160 -11.88 18.66 2.77
N GLN A 161 -12.72 18.93 1.77
CA GLN A 161 -13.58 17.90 1.18
C GLN A 161 -12.76 16.80 0.48
N ARG A 162 -11.73 17.17 -0.28
CA ARG A 162 -10.80 16.19 -0.89
C ARG A 162 -10.06 15.38 0.17
N LEU A 163 -9.64 16.01 1.27
CA LEU A 163 -8.98 15.34 2.39
C LEU A 163 -9.93 14.34 3.08
N ARG A 164 -11.20 14.71 3.33
CA ARG A 164 -12.21 13.80 3.91
C ARG A 164 -12.37 12.54 3.07
N GLU A 165 -12.48 12.69 1.75
CA GLU A 165 -12.65 11.55 0.83
C GLU A 165 -11.39 10.68 0.75
N THR A 166 -10.21 11.31 0.79
CA THR A 166 -8.92 10.62 0.81
C THR A 166 -8.75 9.81 2.10
N CYS A 167 -9.02 10.40 3.26
CA CYS A 167 -8.97 9.70 4.54
C CYS A 167 -10.00 8.56 4.63
N LEU A 168 -11.18 8.72 4.02
CA LEU A 168 -12.17 7.65 3.94
C LEU A 168 -11.67 6.47 3.09
N LEU A 169 -10.97 6.73 1.99
CA LEU A 169 -10.30 5.67 1.22
C LEU A 169 -9.21 4.98 2.06
N GLY A 170 -8.40 5.76 2.78
CA GLY A 170 -7.39 5.23 3.71
C GLY A 170 -8.02 4.29 4.75
N ARG A 171 -9.09 4.72 5.42
CA ARG A 171 -9.85 3.89 6.38
C ARG A 171 -10.34 2.58 5.74
N ARG A 172 -10.96 2.66 4.56
CA ARG A 172 -11.43 1.46 3.85
C ARG A 172 -10.28 0.49 3.50
N ALA A 173 -9.11 1.01 3.16
CA ALA A 173 -7.93 0.21 2.89
C ALA A 173 -7.36 -0.44 4.16
N LEU A 174 -7.32 0.28 5.29
CA LEU A 174 -6.90 -0.27 6.57
C LEU A 174 -7.88 -1.35 7.08
N ASP A 175 -9.18 -1.13 6.97
CA ASP A 175 -10.20 -2.13 7.35
C ASP A 175 -10.08 -3.40 6.49
N TYR A 176 -9.76 -3.24 5.20
CA TYR A 176 -9.45 -4.37 4.34
C TYR A 176 -8.17 -5.08 4.76
N ALA A 177 -7.10 -4.35 5.08
CA ALA A 177 -5.84 -4.92 5.57
C ALA A 177 -6.04 -5.72 6.86
N HIS A 178 -6.82 -5.19 7.81
CA HIS A 178 -7.20 -5.87 9.05
C HIS A 178 -7.87 -7.23 8.77
N SER A 179 -8.78 -7.30 7.79
CA SER A 179 -9.47 -8.56 7.43
C SER A 179 -8.53 -9.69 6.96
N LEU A 180 -7.29 -9.35 6.60
CA LEU A 180 -6.27 -10.29 6.13
C LEU A 180 -5.37 -10.82 7.27
N VAL A 181 -5.39 -10.18 8.44
CA VAL A 181 -4.51 -10.52 9.56
C VAL A 181 -4.92 -11.86 10.17
N LYS A 182 -4.09 -12.87 9.96
CA LYS A 182 -4.23 -14.20 10.56
C LYS A 182 -2.91 -14.96 10.51
N PRO A 183 -2.72 -15.98 11.38
CA PRO A 183 -1.52 -16.83 11.33
C PRO A 183 -1.28 -17.41 9.93
N GLY A 184 -0.02 -17.43 9.51
CA GLY A 184 0.44 -17.98 8.24
C GLY A 184 0.40 -17.01 7.05
N VAL A 185 -0.36 -15.91 7.11
CA VAL A 185 -0.35 -14.88 6.06
C VAL A 185 0.96 -14.09 6.14
N THR A 186 1.60 -13.84 5.00
CA THR A 186 2.82 -13.02 4.96
C THR A 186 2.49 -11.54 4.90
N THR A 187 3.40 -10.69 5.39
CA THR A 187 3.23 -9.25 5.27
C THR A 187 3.29 -8.78 3.81
N GLU A 188 4.06 -9.45 2.95
CA GLU A 188 4.05 -9.25 1.50
C GLU A 188 2.67 -9.53 0.88
N GLU A 189 1.94 -10.56 1.34
CA GLU A 189 0.57 -10.84 0.86
C GLU A 189 -0.40 -9.73 1.26
N ILE A 190 -0.26 -9.20 2.48
CA ILE A 190 -1.05 -8.05 2.96
C ILE A 190 -0.76 -6.83 2.08
N ASP A 191 0.51 -6.48 1.86
CA ASP A 191 0.92 -5.38 0.97
C ASP A 191 0.36 -5.54 -0.44
N ALA A 192 0.44 -6.74 -1.02
CA ALA A 192 -0.07 -7.02 -2.36
C ALA A 192 -1.56 -6.69 -2.50
N LYS A 193 -2.34 -7.13 -1.51
CA LYS A 193 -3.79 -6.95 -1.49
C LYS A 193 -4.15 -5.49 -1.20
N VAL A 194 -3.46 -4.84 -0.27
CA VAL A 194 -3.62 -3.41 0.03
C VAL A 194 -3.29 -2.55 -1.19
N HIS A 195 -2.18 -2.82 -1.87
CA HIS A 195 -1.79 -2.15 -3.12
C HIS A 195 -2.91 -2.23 -4.15
N ALA A 196 -3.39 -3.45 -4.45
CA ALA A 196 -4.46 -3.66 -5.42
C ALA A 196 -5.73 -2.91 -5.01
N PHE A 197 -6.13 -3.00 -3.74
CA PHE A 197 -7.30 -2.30 -3.22
C PHE A 197 -7.22 -0.78 -3.43
N ILE A 198 -6.08 -0.17 -3.10
CA ILE A 198 -5.88 1.28 -3.24
C ILE A 198 -5.96 1.69 -4.72
N VAL A 199 -5.26 0.96 -5.60
CA VAL A 199 -5.24 1.21 -7.05
C VAL A 199 -6.63 1.04 -7.66
N ASP A 200 -7.35 -0.03 -7.32
CA ASP A 200 -8.70 -0.31 -7.82
C ASP A 200 -9.72 0.76 -7.40
N ASN A 201 -9.43 1.49 -6.32
CA ASN A 201 -10.25 2.61 -5.84
C ASN A 201 -9.70 3.99 -6.29
N GLY A 202 -8.77 4.01 -7.26
CA GLY A 202 -8.28 5.23 -7.89
C GLY A 202 -7.18 5.98 -7.13
N GLY A 203 -6.66 5.40 -6.05
CA GLY A 203 -5.59 5.98 -5.24
C GLY A 203 -4.20 5.48 -5.62
N TYR A 204 -3.18 6.25 -5.25
CA TYR A 204 -1.78 5.82 -5.24
C TYR A 204 -1.36 5.45 -3.81
N PRO A 205 -0.72 4.30 -3.55
CA PRO A 205 -0.20 3.99 -2.22
C PRO A 205 1.03 4.86 -1.91
N SER A 206 0.84 5.87 -1.06
CA SER A 206 1.85 6.93 -0.82
C SER A 206 3.24 6.41 -0.40
N PRO A 207 3.37 5.36 0.43
CA PRO A 207 4.69 4.84 0.80
C PRO A 207 5.49 4.34 -0.41
N LEU A 208 4.84 3.93 -1.49
CA LEU A 208 5.50 3.34 -2.65
C LEU A 208 6.46 4.34 -3.30
N ASN A 209 7.75 3.97 -3.30
CA ASN A 209 8.89 4.75 -3.76
C ASN A 209 9.15 6.04 -2.96
N TYR A 210 8.39 6.36 -1.90
CA TYR A 210 8.69 7.53 -1.06
C TYR A 210 10.05 7.34 -0.37
N GLN A 211 11.03 8.19 -0.67
CA GLN A 211 12.43 8.00 -0.27
C GLN A 211 12.99 6.61 -0.62
N GLN A 212 12.54 6.04 -1.75
CA GLN A 212 12.87 4.69 -2.23
C GLN A 212 12.32 3.55 -1.34
N PHE A 213 11.31 3.82 -0.51
CA PHE A 213 10.61 2.76 0.23
C PHE A 213 9.94 1.78 -0.75
N PRO A 214 10.16 0.46 -0.65
CA PRO A 214 9.89 -0.47 -1.75
C PRO A 214 8.46 -1.03 -1.79
N LYS A 215 7.60 -0.67 -0.83
CA LYS A 215 6.28 -1.28 -0.61
C LYS A 215 5.18 -0.23 -0.51
N SER A 216 3.94 -0.68 -0.54
CA SER A 216 2.73 0.14 -0.60
C SER A 216 2.15 0.47 0.77
N CYS A 217 2.53 -0.30 1.79
CA CYS A 217 2.24 -0.06 3.20
C CYS A 217 3.44 -0.44 4.08
N CYS A 218 3.39 -0.10 5.37
CA CYS A 218 4.32 -0.62 6.35
C CYS A 218 3.65 -1.72 7.20
N THR A 219 4.40 -2.75 7.57
CA THR A 219 3.94 -3.81 8.47
C THR A 219 4.97 -4.03 9.57
N SER A 220 4.64 -3.61 10.80
CA SER A 220 5.58 -3.55 11.91
C SER A 220 5.18 -4.59 12.97
N VAL A 221 5.86 -5.74 12.95
CA VAL A 221 5.57 -6.87 13.84
C VAL A 221 6.40 -6.77 15.12
N ASN A 222 5.77 -7.00 16.27
CA ASN A 222 6.40 -7.11 17.59
C ASN A 222 7.38 -5.96 17.92
N GLU A 223 8.70 -6.21 17.97
CA GLU A 223 9.70 -5.21 18.33
C GLU A 223 9.99 -4.16 17.24
N VAL A 224 9.40 -4.30 16.04
CA VAL A 224 9.48 -3.28 15.00
C VAL A 224 8.57 -2.11 15.37
N ILE A 225 9.17 -0.96 15.68
CA ILE A 225 8.44 0.24 16.12
C ILE A 225 7.58 0.81 14.99
N CYS A 226 8.17 1.03 13.81
CA CYS A 226 7.50 1.54 12.62
C CYS A 226 8.31 1.20 11.36
N HIS A 227 7.71 1.47 10.19
CA HIS A 227 8.35 1.32 8.88
C HIS A 227 8.90 -0.07 8.59
N GLY A 228 8.31 -1.12 9.17
CA GLY A 228 8.61 -2.49 8.77
C GLY A 228 8.27 -2.69 7.29
N ILE A 229 9.20 -3.25 6.52
CA ILE A 229 9.02 -3.52 5.10
C ILE A 229 8.28 -4.85 4.95
N PRO A 230 7.10 -4.88 4.29
CA PRO A 230 6.45 -6.12 3.91
C PRO A 230 7.39 -7.11 3.24
N ASP A 231 7.46 -8.32 3.78
CA ASP A 231 8.36 -9.40 3.37
C ASP A 231 7.67 -10.77 3.43
N PHE A 232 8.41 -11.83 3.11
CA PHE A 232 7.85 -13.18 3.09
C PHE A 232 7.70 -13.84 4.47
N ARG A 233 7.90 -13.12 5.59
CA ARG A 233 7.69 -13.69 6.92
C ARG A 233 6.20 -13.98 7.12
N PRO A 234 5.79 -15.22 7.40
CA PRO A 234 4.42 -15.50 7.84
C PRO A 234 4.20 -14.95 9.24
N LEU A 235 3.05 -14.30 9.45
CA LEU A 235 2.59 -13.91 10.78
C LEU A 235 2.38 -15.15 11.66
N GLN A 236 2.78 -15.08 12.92
CA GLN A 236 2.67 -16.18 13.88
C GLN A 236 1.51 -15.93 14.84
N ASP A 237 0.85 -17.00 15.27
CA ASP A 237 -0.14 -16.90 16.35
C ASP A 237 0.53 -16.42 17.64
N GLY A 238 0.04 -15.31 18.18
CA GLY A 238 0.66 -14.58 19.29
C GLY A 238 1.42 -13.31 18.89
N ASP A 239 1.68 -13.07 17.60
CA ASP A 239 2.26 -11.80 17.14
C ASP A 239 1.27 -10.63 17.38
N ILE A 240 1.82 -9.42 17.54
CA ILE A 240 1.11 -8.17 17.28
C ILE A 240 1.69 -7.51 16.03
N VAL A 241 0.84 -6.94 15.17
CA VAL A 241 1.28 -6.30 13.93
C VAL A 241 0.58 -4.96 13.72
N ASN A 242 1.37 -3.91 13.61
CA ASN A 242 0.87 -2.61 13.13
C ASN A 242 0.88 -2.59 11.60
N ILE A 243 -0.21 -2.13 11.00
CA ILE A 243 -0.30 -1.89 9.56
C ILE A 243 -0.53 -0.41 9.33
N ASP A 244 0.40 0.22 8.61
CA ASP A 244 0.38 1.65 8.31
C ASP A 244 0.02 1.92 6.86
N ILE A 245 -1.07 2.68 6.67
CA ILE A 245 -1.70 2.95 5.39
C ILE A 245 -1.71 4.44 5.13
N THR A 246 -1.07 4.83 4.03
CA THR A 246 -1.17 6.20 3.51
C THR A 246 -1.59 6.16 2.05
N VAL A 247 -2.69 6.82 1.70
CA VAL A 247 -3.20 6.89 0.30
C VAL A 247 -3.06 8.30 -0.26
N PHE A 248 -2.66 8.41 -1.51
CA PHE A 248 -2.69 9.65 -2.28
C PHE A 248 -3.87 9.61 -3.24
N PHE A 249 -4.84 10.49 -3.03
CA PHE A 249 -6.07 10.54 -3.81
C PHE A 249 -6.53 11.99 -3.95
N LYS A 250 -7.02 12.37 -5.14
CA LYS A 250 -7.46 13.75 -5.43
C LYS A 250 -6.46 14.84 -5.00
N GLY A 251 -5.17 14.57 -5.18
CA GLY A 251 -4.09 15.50 -4.81
C GLY A 251 -3.83 15.66 -3.31
N MET A 252 -4.36 14.78 -2.45
CA MET A 252 -4.18 14.80 -1.00
C MET A 252 -3.63 13.48 -0.49
N HIS A 253 -2.95 13.49 0.66
CA HIS A 253 -2.56 12.28 1.40
C HIS A 253 -3.50 12.07 2.59
N GLY A 254 -3.91 10.82 2.83
CA GLY A 254 -4.65 10.41 4.03
C GLY A 254 -3.90 9.27 4.73
N ASP A 255 -3.59 9.45 6.01
CA ASP A 255 -2.63 8.64 6.76
C ASP A 255 -3.24 8.11 8.06
N LEU A 256 -3.08 6.81 8.31
CA LEU A 256 -3.58 6.12 9.50
C LEU A 256 -2.95 4.73 9.67
N ASN A 257 -2.86 4.28 10.92
CA ASN A 257 -2.44 2.92 11.25
C ASN A 257 -3.17 2.41 12.50
N GLU A 258 -3.20 1.09 12.65
CA GLU A 258 -3.68 0.38 13.84
C GLU A 258 -2.83 -0.87 14.08
N THR A 259 -2.79 -1.33 15.33
CA THR A 259 -2.10 -2.55 15.74
C THR A 259 -3.10 -3.67 16.01
N TYR A 260 -2.87 -4.82 15.38
CA TYR A 260 -3.75 -5.99 15.41
C TYR A 260 -3.10 -7.16 16.15
N CYS A 261 -3.92 -7.94 16.84
CA CYS A 261 -3.54 -9.24 17.37
C CYS A 261 -3.57 -10.29 16.24
N VAL A 262 -2.55 -11.14 16.16
CA VAL A 262 -2.51 -12.26 15.22
C VAL A 262 -2.91 -13.54 15.95
N GLY A 263 -4.05 -14.12 15.57
CA GLY A 263 -4.56 -15.34 16.20
C GLY A 263 -5.07 -15.11 17.62
N ASP A 264 -5.15 -16.19 18.39
CA ASP A 264 -5.79 -16.19 19.72
C ASP A 264 -4.77 -16.13 20.86
N ASN A 265 -3.49 -16.42 20.60
CA ASN A 265 -2.47 -16.64 21.62
C ASN A 265 -1.60 -15.41 21.92
N VAL A 266 -2.11 -14.20 21.72
CA VAL A 266 -1.42 -12.95 22.10
C VAL A 266 -1.38 -12.80 23.62
N ASP A 267 -0.20 -12.49 24.17
CA ASP A 267 -0.01 -12.34 25.61
C ASP A 267 -0.69 -11.07 26.18
N GLU A 268 -0.94 -11.07 27.49
CA GLU A 268 -1.66 -9.98 28.15
C GLU A 268 -0.86 -8.67 28.20
N ASP A 269 0.47 -8.71 28.15
CA ASP A 269 1.30 -7.50 28.18
C ASP A 269 1.20 -6.79 26.81
N SER A 270 1.23 -7.55 25.73
CA SER A 270 0.99 -7.08 24.36
C SER A 270 -0.43 -6.49 24.19
N LYS A 271 -1.47 -7.14 24.74
CA LYS A 271 -2.83 -6.58 24.73
C LYS A 271 -2.93 -5.27 25.51
N ARG A 272 -2.28 -5.19 26.68
CA ARG A 272 -2.22 -3.94 27.46
C ARG A 272 -1.46 -2.84 26.73
N LEU A 273 -0.39 -3.18 26.01
CA LEU A 273 0.36 -2.24 25.17
C LEU A 273 -0.52 -1.66 24.06
N ILE A 274 -1.22 -2.50 23.28
CA ILE A 274 -2.12 -2.05 22.21
C ILE A 274 -3.19 -1.12 22.77
N LYS A 275 -3.86 -1.54 23.85
CA LYS A 275 -4.91 -0.75 24.50
C LYS A 275 -4.38 0.60 24.99
N GLY A 276 -3.24 0.59 25.69
CA GLY A 276 -2.62 1.81 26.21
C GLY A 276 -2.22 2.79 25.10
N ALA A 277 -1.66 2.29 24.00
CA ALA A 277 -1.31 3.12 22.84
C ALA A 277 -2.55 3.78 22.21
N TYR A 278 -3.64 3.02 22.03
CA TYR A 278 -4.90 3.56 21.52
C TYR A 278 -5.50 4.62 22.47
N GLU A 279 -5.54 4.35 23.77
CA GLU A 279 -6.05 5.30 24.77
C GLU A 279 -5.24 6.59 24.78
N CYS A 280 -3.91 6.51 24.71
CA CYS A 280 -3.03 7.67 24.59
C CYS A 280 -3.35 8.53 23.35
N LEU A 281 -3.52 7.91 22.17
CA LEU A 281 -3.90 8.62 20.95
C LEU A 281 -5.25 9.31 21.11
N MET A 282 -6.26 8.60 21.62
CA MET A 282 -7.60 9.14 21.76
C MET A 282 -7.68 10.28 22.79
N GLU A 283 -6.91 10.21 23.89
CA GLU A 283 -6.82 11.32 24.86
C GLU A 283 -6.11 12.55 24.27
N ALA A 284 -5.13 12.38 23.38
CA ALA A 284 -4.53 13.49 22.66
C ALA A 284 -5.51 14.12 21.65
N VAL A 285 -6.24 13.30 20.87
CA VAL A 285 -7.25 13.77 19.90
C VAL A 285 -8.35 14.58 20.57
N LYS A 286 -8.82 14.18 21.76
CA LYS A 286 -9.83 14.93 22.55
C LYS A 286 -9.40 16.35 22.91
N GLN A 287 -8.09 16.62 22.97
CA GLN A 287 -7.55 17.92 23.31
C GLN A 287 -7.37 18.85 22.10
N VAL A 288 -7.50 18.33 20.88
CA VAL A 288 -7.34 19.11 19.65
C VAL A 288 -8.52 20.06 19.46
N ARG A 289 -8.22 21.36 19.43
CA ARG A 289 -9.17 22.45 19.20
C ARG A 289 -8.42 23.67 18.66
N GLU A 290 -9.16 24.65 18.13
CA GLU A 290 -8.58 25.94 17.77
C GLU A 290 -7.86 26.57 18.98
N SER A 291 -6.63 27.03 18.76
CA SER A 291 -5.86 27.73 19.78
C SER A 291 -6.41 29.15 19.95
N THR A 292 -6.55 29.59 21.20
CA THR A 292 -6.83 31.00 21.51
C THR A 292 -5.61 31.91 21.36
N ASP A 293 -4.42 31.34 21.17
CA ASP A 293 -3.18 32.06 20.89
C ASP A 293 -2.92 32.10 19.37
N PRO A 294 -3.00 33.29 18.73
CA PRO A 294 -2.77 33.47 17.29
C PRO A 294 -1.37 33.05 16.84
N ALA A 295 -0.39 32.96 17.75
CA ALA A 295 0.99 32.59 17.43
C ALA A 295 1.22 31.07 17.39
N LEU A 296 0.32 30.26 17.98
CA LEU A 296 0.50 28.82 18.10
C LEU A 296 -0.17 28.01 16.96
N GLY A 297 -1.09 28.60 16.18
CA GLY A 297 -1.90 27.81 15.24
C GLY A 297 -2.57 26.62 15.94
N CYS A 298 -3.02 25.59 15.22
CA CYS A 298 -3.50 24.34 15.80
C CYS A 298 -2.36 23.49 16.43
N MET A 299 -1.51 24.08 17.28
CA MET A 299 -0.59 23.32 18.12
C MET A 299 -1.20 23.04 19.48
N TYR A 300 -0.94 21.82 19.96
CA TYR A 300 -1.23 21.35 21.30
C TYR A 300 -0.76 22.38 22.34
N THR A 301 -1.71 23.01 23.03
CA THR A 301 -1.40 23.61 24.33
C THR A 301 -1.45 22.49 25.35
N TRP A 302 -0.31 21.85 25.62
CA TRP A 302 -0.18 21.02 26.81
C TRP A 302 -0.21 21.96 28.00
N SER A 303 -1.41 22.31 28.47
CA SER A 303 -1.52 23.13 29.68
C SER A 303 -1.07 22.25 30.84
N GLU A 304 0.00 22.63 31.54
CA GLU A 304 0.53 21.94 32.74
C GLU A 304 -0.51 21.81 33.90
N ARG A 305 -1.76 22.24 33.70
CA ARG A 305 -2.81 22.27 34.73
C ARG A 305 -3.53 20.94 34.96
N SER A 306 -3.25 19.89 34.19
CA SER A 306 -3.93 18.59 34.33
C SER A 306 -3.05 17.42 34.74
N ALA A 307 -1.83 17.67 35.25
CA ALA A 307 -1.07 16.67 36.00
C ALA A 307 -1.70 16.42 37.38
N SER A 308 -2.94 15.90 37.41
CA SER A 308 -3.43 15.16 38.57
C SER A 308 -2.86 13.75 38.45
N PRO A 309 -2.13 13.23 39.46
CA PRO A 309 -1.58 11.89 39.37
C PRO A 309 -2.71 10.90 39.15
N CYS A 310 -2.55 10.05 38.13
CA CYS A 310 -3.44 8.95 37.83
C CYS A 310 -3.47 8.00 39.04
N SER A 311 -4.44 8.17 39.92
CA SER A 311 -4.71 7.21 40.98
C SER A 311 -5.36 5.99 40.34
N LEU A 312 -4.59 4.90 40.27
CA LEU A 312 -5.14 3.58 40.01
C LEU A 312 -6.12 3.26 41.15
N SER A 313 -7.40 3.58 40.99
CA SER A 313 -8.44 3.13 41.91
C SER A 313 -8.64 1.63 41.69
N THR A 314 -8.29 0.85 42.69
CA THR A 314 -8.69 -0.55 42.84
C THR A 314 -10.19 -0.68 42.64
N GLN A 315 -10.62 -1.41 41.60
CA GLN A 315 -12.02 -1.77 41.43
C GLN A 315 -12.44 -2.73 42.55
N PRO A 316 -13.66 -2.59 43.11
CA PRO A 316 -14.19 -3.52 44.09
C PRO A 316 -14.54 -4.86 43.42
N GLN A 317 -14.19 -5.94 44.09
CA GLN A 317 -14.60 -7.30 43.74
C GLN A 317 -16.13 -7.37 43.65
N LEU A 318 -16.64 -7.82 42.50
CA LEU A 318 -18.02 -8.26 42.35
C LEU A 318 -18.08 -9.73 42.79
N THR A 319 -18.98 -9.98 43.74
CA THR A 319 -19.39 -11.29 44.29
C THR A 319 -19.99 -12.19 43.22
#